data_AF-A0A1M3BZ82-F1
#
_entry.id   AF-A0A1M3BZ82-F1
#
_cell.length_a   1.000
_cell.length_b   1.000
_cell.length_c   1.000
_cell.angle_alpha   90.00
_cell.angle_beta   90.00
_cell.angle_gamma   90.00
#
_symmetry.space_group_name_H-M   'P 1'
#
loop_
_entity.id
_entity.type
_entity.pdbx_description
1 polymer ?
#
loop_
_entity_poly.entity_id
_entity_poly.type
_entity_poly.pdbx_seq_one_letter_code
_entity_poly.pdbx_strand_id
1 'polypeptide(L)'
;MSLSTRIAPHLAYLRRFSRAVTGSQTSGDAYVAAMLEALVADITLYPEGRSDRIALYRLYCTLFDNLDVTLPKNTSPFGWERQAAANLANLPPAERKAFLLVAVEGFDLAEGADILDMPEERFAALLDEASRDISRQVATDIMIIEDEPLIAMDIEDMVKGLGHNVTGIARTHSEAV
;
A
#
# COMPACT_ATOMS: atom_id res chain seq x y z
N MET A 1 25.16 -7.70 12.91
CA MET A 1 24.88 -6.78 11.77
C MET A 1 24.36 -5.48 12.32
N SER A 2 24.65 -4.33 11.69
CA SER A 2 24.05 -3.05 12.13
C SER A 2 22.56 -3.02 11.79
N LEU A 3 21.78 -2.21 12.51
CA LEU A 3 20.35 -2.05 12.23
C LEU A 3 20.09 -1.53 10.80
N SER A 4 20.92 -0.60 10.32
CA SER A 4 20.84 -0.07 8.96
C SER A 4 20.93 -1.17 7.90
N THR A 5 21.86 -2.12 8.03
CA THR A 5 22.00 -3.25 7.08
C THR A 5 20.80 -4.20 7.15
N ARG A 6 20.15 -4.32 8.31
CA ARG A 6 18.95 -5.15 8.50
C ARG A 6 17.70 -4.57 7.85
N ILE A 7 17.49 -3.25 7.97
CA ILE A 7 16.27 -2.59 7.46
C ILE A 7 16.36 -2.23 5.97
N ALA A 8 17.55 -1.96 5.43
CA ALA A 8 17.72 -1.48 4.05
C ALA A 8 17.04 -2.34 2.96
N PRO A 9 17.07 -3.69 3.02
CA PRO A 9 16.39 -4.53 2.04
C PRO A 9 14.86 -4.36 2.02
N HIS A 10 14.26 -3.87 3.11
CA HIS A 10 12.82 -3.74 3.27
C HIS A 10 12.27 -2.36 2.89
N LEU A 11 13.13 -1.34 2.73
CA LEU A 11 12.70 0.04 2.50
C LEU A 11 11.99 0.26 1.15
N ALA A 12 12.33 -0.50 0.11
CA ALA A 12 11.66 -0.38 -1.19
C ALA A 12 10.18 -0.77 -1.08
N TYR A 13 9.90 -1.90 -0.43
CA TYR A 13 8.54 -2.38 -0.18
C TYR A 13 7.79 -1.49 0.81
N LEU A 14 8.45 -0.99 1.86
CA LEU A 14 7.83 -0.05 2.79
C LEU A 14 7.39 1.25 2.10
N ARG A 15 8.20 1.79 1.17
CA ARG A 15 7.80 2.95 0.36
C ARG A 15 6.57 2.64 -0.49
N ARG A 16 6.51 1.47 -1.14
CA ARG A 16 5.33 1.03 -1.89
C ARG A 16 4.08 1.03 -1.00
N PHE A 17 4.16 0.39 0.17
CA PHE A 17 3.07 0.37 1.15
C PHE A 17 2.65 1.79 1.57
N SER A 18 3.62 2.62 1.95
CA SER A 18 3.39 4.01 2.39
C SER A 18 2.69 4.86 1.32
N ARG A 19 3.07 4.70 0.05
CA ARG A 19 2.44 5.38 -1.09
C ARG A 19 1.01 4.92 -1.31
N ALA A 20 0.74 3.63 -1.17
CA ALA A 20 -0.62 3.08 -1.27
C ALA A 20 -1.51 3.54 -0.10
N VAL A 21 -0.96 3.66 1.11
CA VAL A 21 -1.69 4.17 2.28
C VAL A 21 -2.00 5.67 2.12
N THR A 22 -1.04 6.47 1.67
CA THR A 22 -1.15 7.94 1.57
C THR A 22 -1.75 8.45 0.26
N GLY A 23 -1.80 7.62 -0.78
CA GLY A 23 -2.30 7.99 -2.10
C GLY A 23 -1.34 8.87 -2.92
N SER A 24 -0.06 9.00 -2.53
CA SER A 24 0.95 9.64 -3.39
C SER A 24 2.37 9.22 -3.07
N GLN A 25 3.22 9.33 -4.10
CA GLN A 25 4.66 9.18 -3.96
C GLN A 25 5.25 10.15 -2.92
N THR A 26 4.96 11.44 -3.06
CA THR A 26 5.56 12.48 -2.21
C THR A 26 5.19 12.31 -0.74
N SER A 27 3.91 12.08 -0.43
CA SER A 27 3.46 11.87 0.94
C SER A 27 4.03 10.58 1.52
N GLY A 28 3.99 9.50 0.75
CA GLY A 28 4.48 8.20 1.21
C GLY A 28 5.99 8.22 1.51
N ASP A 29 6.79 8.83 0.64
CA ASP A 29 8.23 8.95 0.84
C ASP A 29 8.57 9.85 2.05
N ALA A 30 7.76 10.89 2.31
CA ALA A 30 7.92 11.76 3.47
C ALA A 30 7.68 11.03 4.81
N TYR A 31 6.65 10.19 4.91
CA TYR A 31 6.42 9.39 6.12
C TYR A 31 7.55 8.39 6.38
N VAL A 32 8.07 7.74 5.33
CA VAL A 32 9.21 6.81 5.47
C VAL A 32 10.48 7.56 5.92
N ALA A 33 10.72 8.76 5.39
CA ALA A 33 11.84 9.59 5.83
C ALA A 33 11.70 9.98 7.31
N ALA A 34 10.52 10.46 7.72
CA ALA A 34 10.26 10.83 9.12
C ALA A 34 10.43 9.65 10.09
N MET A 35 9.99 8.44 9.70
CA MET A 35 10.23 7.21 10.47
C MET A 35 11.73 6.91 10.64
N LEU A 36 12.52 7.08 9.57
CA LEU A 36 13.97 6.86 9.64
C LEU A 36 14.68 7.93 10.48
N GLU A 37 14.25 9.18 10.40
CA GLU A 37 14.77 10.28 11.24
C GLU A 37 14.47 10.02 12.73
N ALA A 38 13.25 9.57 13.05
CA ALA A 38 12.89 9.16 14.41
C ALA A 38 13.77 8.00 14.91
N LEU A 39 14.05 7.02 14.05
CA LEU A 39 14.91 5.87 14.38
C LEU A 39 16.39 6.25 14.55
N VAL A 40 16.86 7.27 13.83
CA VAL A 40 18.20 7.84 14.02
C VAL A 40 18.29 8.61 15.34
N ALA A 41 17.23 9.32 15.72
CA ALA A 41 17.15 10.04 16.98
C ALA A 41 17.07 9.10 18.19
N ASP A 42 16.34 7.99 18.07
CA ASP A 42 16.23 6.97 19.12
C ASP A 42 16.10 5.56 18.53
N ILE A 43 17.19 4.80 18.60
CA ILE A 43 17.24 3.42 18.09
C ILE A 43 16.41 2.44 18.93
N THR A 44 16.09 2.79 20.18
CA THR A 44 15.32 1.93 21.09
C THR A 44 13.85 1.80 20.68
N LEU A 45 13.39 2.65 19.77
CA LEU A 45 12.08 2.56 19.14
C LEU A 45 11.91 1.31 18.27
N TYR A 46 13.00 0.68 17.82
CA TYR A 46 12.92 -0.49 16.94
C TYR A 46 12.43 -1.72 17.71
N PRO A 47 11.29 -2.34 17.31
CA PRO A 47 10.76 -3.51 18.02
C PRO A 47 11.73 -4.70 18.00
N GLU A 48 12.04 -5.24 19.18
CA GLU A 48 12.84 -6.47 19.31
C GLU A 48 11.96 -7.74 19.25
N GLY A 49 12.59 -8.90 19.03
CA GLY A 49 11.93 -10.21 19.06
C GLY A 49 11.10 -10.56 17.83
N ARG A 50 11.17 -9.75 16.77
CA ARG A 50 10.44 -9.92 15.50
C ARG A 50 11.39 -10.07 14.32
N SER A 51 10.86 -10.52 13.18
CA SER A 51 11.59 -10.39 11.91
C SER A 51 11.78 -8.91 11.58
N ASP A 52 12.91 -8.56 10.94
CA ASP A 52 13.21 -7.15 10.63
C ASP A 52 12.15 -6.51 9.72
N ARG A 53 11.52 -7.33 8.87
CA ARG A 53 10.39 -6.91 8.02
C ARG A 53 9.17 -6.50 8.86
N ILE A 54 8.73 -7.34 9.80
CA ILE A 54 7.56 -7.05 10.65
C ILE A 54 7.85 -5.86 11.57
N ALA A 55 9.03 -5.84 12.21
CA ALA A 55 9.43 -4.77 13.10
C ALA A 55 9.40 -3.39 12.42
N LEU A 56 9.89 -3.33 11.18
CA LEU A 56 9.92 -2.11 10.39
C LEU A 56 8.50 -1.61 10.04
N TYR A 57 7.61 -2.50 9.60
CA TYR A 57 6.23 -2.13 9.25
C TYR A 57 5.41 -1.75 10.48
N ARG A 58 5.64 -2.41 11.61
CA ARG A 58 5.02 -2.07 12.89
C ARG A 58 5.44 -0.67 13.34
N LEU A 59 6.75 -0.37 13.34
CA LEU A 59 7.26 0.96 13.65
C LEU A 59 6.64 2.03 12.75
N TYR A 60 6.59 1.77 11.44
CA TYR A 60 5.94 2.66 10.49
C TYR A 60 4.46 2.90 10.84
N CYS A 61 3.67 1.84 11.07
CA CYS A 61 2.24 1.98 11.36
C CYS A 61 1.98 2.74 12.66
N THR A 62 2.76 2.46 13.71
CA THR A 62 2.71 3.19 14.98
C THR A 62 3.03 4.67 14.80
N LEU A 63 4.07 5.01 14.05
CA LEU A 63 4.43 6.41 13.82
C LEU A 63 3.45 7.11 12.88
N PHE A 64 2.91 6.41 11.89
CA PHE A 64 1.94 6.96 10.95
C PHE A 64 0.69 7.51 11.64
N ASP A 65 0.21 6.83 12.68
CA ASP A 65 -0.99 7.26 13.42
C ASP A 65 -0.72 8.41 14.41
N ASN A 66 0.55 8.66 14.72
CA ASN A 66 0.96 9.64 15.73
C ASN A 66 1.71 10.85 15.16
N LEU A 67 2.17 10.80 13.91
CA LEU A 67 2.91 11.87 13.26
C LEU A 67 2.00 12.74 12.40
N ASP A 68 1.94 14.02 12.76
CA ASP A 68 1.34 15.05 11.93
C ASP A 68 2.40 15.55 10.93
N VAL A 69 2.57 14.82 9.82
CA VAL A 69 3.53 15.19 8.77
C VAL A 69 2.94 16.34 7.96
N THR A 70 3.65 17.46 7.85
CA THR A 70 3.26 18.55 6.94
C THR A 70 3.40 18.07 5.50
N LEU A 71 2.28 17.64 4.92
CA LEU A 71 2.26 17.09 3.57
C LEU A 71 2.35 18.20 2.52
N PRO A 72 3.26 18.09 1.53
CA PRO A 72 3.17 18.88 0.32
C PRO A 72 1.83 18.61 -0.37
N LYS A 73 1.17 19.64 -0.90
CA LYS A 73 -0.07 19.45 -1.66
C LYS A 73 0.18 18.49 -2.83
N ASN A 74 -0.55 17.38 -2.81
CA ASN A 74 -0.47 16.31 -3.79
C ASN A 74 -1.02 16.79 -5.14
N THR A 75 -0.17 16.85 -6.16
CA THR A 75 -0.58 17.00 -7.56
C THR A 75 0.12 15.93 -8.39
N SER A 76 -0.35 14.67 -8.30
CA SER A 76 -0.06 13.73 -9.40
C SER A 76 -0.61 14.33 -10.69
N PRO A 77 0.17 14.39 -11.78
CA PRO A 77 -0.33 14.84 -13.07
C PRO A 77 -1.32 13.82 -13.69
N PHE A 78 -1.27 12.55 -13.28
CA PHE A 78 -2.06 11.47 -13.85
C PHE A 78 -3.44 11.33 -13.17
N GLY A 79 -4.50 11.32 -13.98
CA GLY A 79 -5.89 11.23 -13.48
C GLY A 79 -6.22 9.91 -12.79
N TRP A 80 -5.68 8.80 -13.30
CA TRP A 80 -5.93 7.47 -12.74
C TRP A 80 -5.30 7.27 -11.37
N GLU A 81 -4.10 7.80 -11.12
CA GLU A 81 -3.46 7.77 -9.80
C GLU A 81 -4.29 8.52 -8.77
N ARG A 82 -4.84 9.69 -9.16
CA ARG A 82 -5.74 10.47 -8.30
C ARG A 82 -7.02 9.70 -7.98
N GLN A 83 -7.59 8.98 -8.96
CA GLN A 83 -8.80 8.19 -8.76
C GLN A 83 -8.54 6.96 -7.88
N ALA A 84 -7.46 6.22 -8.11
CA ALA A 84 -7.07 5.08 -7.27
C ALA A 84 -6.80 5.52 -5.82
N ALA A 85 -6.07 6.63 -5.65
CA ALA A 85 -5.84 7.24 -4.34
C ALA A 85 -7.15 7.68 -3.68
N ALA A 86 -8.09 8.29 -4.41
CA ALA A 86 -9.39 8.70 -3.88
C ALA A 86 -10.27 7.50 -3.49
N ASN A 87 -10.27 6.44 -4.29
CA ASN A 87 -10.98 5.20 -4.01
C ASN A 87 -10.47 4.57 -2.70
N LEU A 88 -9.14 4.46 -2.52
CA LEU A 88 -8.58 4.02 -1.25
C LEU A 88 -8.85 5.02 -0.12
N ALA A 89 -8.81 6.33 -0.40
CA ALA A 89 -9.09 7.40 0.57
C ALA A 89 -10.46 7.25 1.25
N ASN A 90 -11.44 6.66 0.56
CA ASN A 90 -12.78 6.40 1.08
C ASN A 90 -12.82 5.29 2.14
N LEU A 91 -11.82 4.42 2.22
CA LEU A 91 -11.70 3.43 3.29
C LEU A 91 -11.20 4.09 4.57
N PRO A 92 -11.72 3.72 5.75
CA PRO A 92 -11.12 4.04 7.03
C PRO A 92 -9.63 3.65 7.08
N PRO A 93 -8.75 4.44 7.72
CA PRO A 93 -7.30 4.22 7.69
C PRO A 93 -6.87 2.82 8.15
N ALA A 94 -7.54 2.23 9.15
CA ALA A 94 -7.21 0.91 9.68
C ALA A 94 -7.54 -0.23 8.69
N GLU A 95 -8.71 -0.19 8.06
CA GLU A 95 -9.15 -1.17 7.06
C GLU A 95 -8.23 -1.14 5.83
N ARG A 96 -7.87 0.06 5.36
CA ARG A 96 -6.93 0.24 4.25
C ARG A 96 -5.56 -0.38 4.56
N LYS A 97 -5.02 -0.13 5.75
CA LYS A 97 -3.73 -0.71 6.16
C LYS A 97 -3.81 -2.24 6.20
N ALA A 98 -4.84 -2.80 6.82
CA ALA A 98 -5.04 -4.25 6.91
C ALA A 98 -5.09 -4.90 5.53
N PHE A 99 -5.88 -4.34 4.62
CA PHE A 99 -5.97 -4.81 3.24
C PHE A 99 -4.62 -4.75 2.51
N LEU A 100 -3.91 -3.62 2.57
CA LEU A 100 -2.64 -3.44 1.89
C LEU A 100 -1.53 -4.35 2.43
N LEU A 101 -1.50 -4.61 3.74
CA LEU A 101 -0.54 -5.53 4.36
C LEU A 101 -0.67 -6.95 3.80
N VAL A 102 -1.90 -7.41 3.56
CA VAL A 102 -2.13 -8.76 3.01
C VAL A 102 -2.02 -8.75 1.49
N ALA A 103 -2.82 -7.93 0.80
CA ALA A 103 -2.99 -8.01 -0.64
C ALA A 103 -1.77 -7.52 -1.44
N VAL A 104 -1.04 -6.53 -0.94
CA VAL A 104 0.10 -5.91 -1.65
C VAL A 104 1.43 -6.35 -1.05
N GLU A 105 1.49 -6.35 0.28
CA GLU A 105 2.72 -6.69 1.00
C GLU A 105 2.85 -8.20 1.25
N GLY A 106 1.77 -8.99 1.17
CA GLY A 106 1.86 -10.45 1.28
C GLY A 106 2.26 -10.93 2.68
N PHE A 107 1.86 -10.20 3.72
CA PHE A 107 1.88 -10.70 5.08
C PHE A 107 0.70 -11.64 5.32
N ASP A 108 0.89 -12.62 6.21
CA ASP A 108 -0.24 -13.43 6.69
C ASP A 108 -1.08 -12.67 7.73
N LEU A 109 -2.18 -13.29 8.18
CA LEU A 109 -3.11 -12.67 9.15
C LEU A 109 -2.44 -12.40 10.51
N ALA A 110 -1.58 -13.30 10.98
CA ALA A 110 -0.91 -13.16 12.27
C ALA A 110 0.17 -12.07 12.21
N GLU A 111 0.94 -12.03 11.12
CA GLU A 111 1.93 -10.99 10.85
C GLU A 111 1.26 -9.61 10.70
N GLY A 112 0.15 -9.53 9.96
CA GLY A 112 -0.61 -8.30 9.79
C GLY A 112 -1.20 -7.78 11.11
N ALA A 113 -1.74 -8.68 11.93
CA ALA A 113 -2.24 -8.36 13.27
C ALA A 113 -1.12 -7.86 14.20
N ASP A 114 0.07 -8.47 14.16
CA ASP A 114 1.24 -8.00 14.92
C ASP A 114 1.72 -6.62 14.43
N ILE A 115 1.70 -6.36 13.13
CA ILE A 115 2.08 -5.06 12.56
C ILE A 115 1.13 -3.95 13.02
N LEU A 116 -0.18 -4.20 13.07
CA LEU A 116 -1.17 -3.21 13.50
C LEU A 116 -1.46 -3.24 15.02
N ASP A 117 -0.71 -4.04 15.77
CA ASP A 117 -0.84 -4.18 17.23
C ASP A 117 -2.28 -4.46 17.70
N MET A 118 -2.90 -5.49 17.12
CA MET A 118 -4.27 -5.88 17.45
C MET A 118 -4.46 -7.41 17.44
N PRO A 119 -5.55 -7.93 18.04
CA PRO A 119 -5.88 -9.35 17.96
C PRO A 119 -6.15 -9.81 16.52
N GLU A 120 -5.78 -11.06 16.20
CA GLU A 120 -5.99 -11.65 14.87
C GLU A 120 -7.46 -11.63 14.44
N GLU A 121 -8.40 -11.84 15.37
CA GLU A 121 -9.83 -11.80 15.07
C GLU A 121 -10.27 -10.39 14.64
N ARG A 122 -9.70 -9.34 15.25
CA ARG A 122 -9.99 -7.96 14.88
C ARG A 122 -9.37 -7.62 13.53
N PHE A 123 -8.15 -8.08 13.27
CA PHE A 123 -7.49 -7.89 11.98
C PHE A 123 -8.25 -8.55 10.84
N ALA A 124 -8.69 -9.80 11.03
CA ALA A 124 -9.52 -10.54 10.07
C ALA A 124 -10.84 -9.81 9.79
N ALA A 125 -11.51 -9.27 10.82
CA ALA A 125 -12.73 -8.47 10.64
C ALA A 125 -12.49 -7.21 9.81
N LEU A 126 -11.38 -6.48 10.04
CA LEU A 126 -11.01 -5.30 9.24
C LEU A 126 -10.73 -5.66 7.78
N LEU A 127 -10.10 -6.82 7.52
CA LEU A 127 -9.82 -7.29 6.17
C LEU A 127 -11.12 -7.64 5.41
N ASP A 128 -12.06 -8.27 6.09
CA ASP A 128 -13.40 -8.57 5.56
C ASP A 128 -14.19 -7.28 5.25
N GLU A 129 -14.15 -6.30 6.16
CA GLU A 129 -14.76 -4.98 5.99
C GLU A 129 -14.17 -4.26 4.77
N ALA A 130 -12.83 -4.16 4.71
CA ALA A 130 -12.12 -3.55 3.60
C ALA A 130 -12.44 -4.23 2.25
N SER A 131 -12.48 -5.55 2.23
CA SER A 131 -12.78 -6.32 1.01
C SER A 131 -14.19 -6.03 0.49
N ARG A 132 -15.18 -5.99 1.39
CA ARG A 132 -16.57 -5.65 1.02
C ARG A 132 -16.68 -4.22 0.49
N ASP A 133 -15.99 -3.27 1.10
CA ASP A 133 -16.06 -1.87 0.68
C ASP A 133 -15.32 -1.61 -0.63
N ILE A 134 -14.20 -2.31 -0.88
CA ILE A 134 -13.53 -2.30 -2.19
C ILE A 134 -14.43 -2.93 -3.26
N SER A 135 -15.06 -4.08 -3.00
CA SER A 135 -15.99 -4.70 -3.96
C SER A 135 -17.25 -3.86 -4.24
N ARG A 136 -17.61 -2.94 -3.35
CA ARG A 136 -18.71 -1.97 -3.56
C ARG A 136 -18.29 -0.79 -4.42
N GLN A 137 -17.00 -0.61 -4.70
CA GLN A 137 -16.55 0.47 -5.57
C GLN A 137 -17.08 0.27 -6.99
N VAL A 138 -17.44 1.39 -7.60
CA VAL A 138 -18.12 1.42 -8.90
C VAL A 138 -17.23 0.79 -9.96
N ALA A 139 -17.81 -0.10 -10.77
CA ALA A 139 -17.19 -0.60 -11.99
C ALA A 139 -16.64 0.57 -12.80
N THR A 140 -15.33 0.57 -13.07
CA THR A 140 -14.68 1.61 -13.84
C THR A 140 -14.21 1.04 -15.17
N ASP A 141 -14.08 1.93 -16.14
CA ASP A 141 -13.49 1.63 -17.43
C ASP A 141 -11.96 1.71 -17.32
N ILE A 142 -11.27 0.65 -17.72
CA ILE A 142 -9.81 0.48 -17.62
C ILE A 142 -9.21 0.20 -19.00
N MET A 143 -8.17 0.96 -19.36
CA MET A 143 -7.32 0.69 -20.51
C MET A 143 -6.03 0.03 -20.03
N ILE A 144 -5.68 -1.12 -20.60
CA ILE A 144 -4.45 -1.85 -20.29
C ILE A 144 -3.39 -1.44 -21.32
N ILE A 145 -2.19 -1.08 -20.87
CA ILE A 145 -1.04 -0.80 -21.73
C ILE A 145 0.03 -1.84 -21.38
N GLU A 146 0.14 -2.88 -22.20
CA GLU A 146 0.99 -4.05 -21.96
C GLU A 146 1.36 -4.67 -23.31
N ASP A 147 2.65 -4.87 -23.57
CA ASP A 147 3.15 -5.41 -24.83
C ASP A 147 3.24 -6.94 -24.83
N GLU A 148 3.29 -7.57 -23.66
CA GLU A 148 3.32 -9.03 -23.50
C GLU A 148 1.90 -9.65 -23.49
N PRO A 149 1.52 -10.48 -24.49
CA PRO A 149 0.14 -10.97 -24.62
C PRO A 149 -0.38 -11.80 -23.44
N LEU A 150 0.47 -12.63 -22.83
CA LEU A 150 0.06 -13.46 -21.68
C LEU A 150 -0.19 -12.60 -20.44
N ILE A 151 0.69 -11.62 -20.18
CA ILE A 151 0.54 -10.68 -19.06
C ILE A 151 -0.72 -9.83 -19.25
N ALA A 152 -0.96 -9.36 -20.48
CA ALA A 152 -2.15 -8.58 -20.80
C ALA A 152 -3.46 -9.36 -20.56
N MET A 153 -3.51 -10.65 -20.97
CA MET A 153 -4.66 -11.52 -20.73
C MET A 153 -4.88 -11.79 -19.24
N ASP A 154 -3.81 -12.06 -18.48
CA ASP A 154 -3.89 -12.29 -17.04
C ASP A 154 -4.42 -11.04 -16.31
N ILE A 155 -3.94 -9.85 -16.67
CA ILE A 155 -4.42 -8.58 -16.11
C ILE A 155 -5.87 -8.33 -16.51
N GLU A 156 -6.25 -8.57 -17.77
CA GLU A 156 -7.63 -8.42 -18.25
C GLU A 156 -8.61 -9.31 -17.46
N ASP A 157 -8.27 -10.57 -17.24
CA ASP A 157 -9.09 -11.51 -16.48
C ASP A 157 -9.23 -11.10 -15.00
N MET A 158 -8.13 -10.64 -14.38
CA MET A 158 -8.17 -10.09 -13.01
C MET A 158 -9.08 -8.87 -12.92
N VAL A 159 -8.93 -7.92 -13.85
CA VAL A 159 -9.72 -6.68 -13.88
C VAL A 159 -11.22 -6.97 -14.07
N LYS A 160 -11.57 -7.87 -15.00
CA LYS A 160 -12.96 -8.29 -15.21
C LYS A 160 -13.51 -9.06 -14.02
N GLY A 161 -12.70 -9.91 -13.38
CA GLY A 161 -13.06 -10.64 -12.16
C GLY A 161 -13.43 -9.72 -10.99
N LEU A 162 -12.84 -8.52 -10.94
CA LEU A 162 -13.17 -7.45 -9.97
C LEU A 162 -14.42 -6.63 -10.36
N GLY A 163 -15.04 -6.91 -11.50
CA GLY A 163 -16.24 -6.22 -11.98
C GLY A 163 -15.99 -4.93 -12.76
N HIS A 164 -14.74 -4.67 -13.18
CA HIS A 164 -14.40 -3.52 -14.02
C HIS A 164 -14.53 -3.87 -15.52
N ASN A 165 -14.69 -2.84 -16.35
CA ASN A 165 -14.74 -3.00 -17.80
C ASN A 165 -13.37 -2.70 -18.41
N VAL A 166 -12.87 -3.60 -19.25
CA VAL A 166 -11.66 -3.34 -20.04
C VAL A 166 -12.05 -2.73 -21.38
N THR A 167 -11.67 -1.48 -21.62
CA THR A 167 -12.03 -0.73 -22.84
C THR A 167 -11.09 -1.00 -24.00
N GLY A 168 -9.89 -1.51 -23.73
CA GLY A 168 -8.90 -1.84 -24.75
C GLY A 168 -7.56 -2.24 -24.14
N ILE A 169 -6.75 -2.91 -24.97
CA ILE A 169 -5.37 -3.31 -24.66
C ILE A 169 -4.47 -2.70 -25.73
N ALA A 170 -3.63 -1.75 -25.34
CA ALA A 170 -2.63 -1.12 -26.19
C ALA A 170 -1.26 -1.76 -25.94
N ARG A 171 -0.53 -2.09 -27.01
CA ARG A 171 0.81 -2.70 -26.95
C ARG A 171 1.93 -1.72 -27.25
N THR A 172 1.59 -0.53 -27.73
CA THR A 172 2.56 0.52 -28.05
C THR A 172 2.08 1.87 -27.55
N HIS A 173 3.02 2.79 -27.32
CA HIS A 173 2.67 4.18 -26.99
C HIS A 173 1.71 4.79 -28.00
N SER A 174 1.89 4.55 -29.30
CA SER A 174 1.01 5.06 -30.36
C SER A 174 -0.40 4.47 -30.33
N GLU A 175 -0.58 3.27 -29.79
CA GLU A 175 -1.91 2.66 -29.59
C GLU A 175 -2.61 3.19 -28.33
N ALA A 176 -1.85 3.78 -27.39
CA ALA A 176 -2.33 4.22 -26.08
C ALA A 176 -2.67 5.72 -25.98
N VAL A 177 -2.41 6.52 -27.02
CA VAL A 177 -2.57 8.00 -27.03
C VAL A 177 -3.61 8.43 -28.05
#